data_AF-A0A2U1NWC2-F1
#
_entry.id   AF-A0A2U1NWC2-F1
#
_cell.length_a   1.000
_cell.length_b   1.000
_cell.length_c   1.000
_cell.angle_alpha   90.00
_cell.angle_beta   90.00
_cell.angle_gamma   90.00
#
_symmetry.space_group_name_H-M   'P 1'
#
loop_
_entity.id
_entity.type
_entity.pdbx_description
1 polymer ?
#
loop_
_entity_poly.entity_id
_entity_poly.type
_entity_poly.pdbx_seq_one_letter_code
_entity_poly.pdbx_strand_id
1 'polypeptide(L)'
;MFDVFQVALKTLIVIHRALREVDPTFQEELLSYGTKTLFNLSNFKDDSSPKAWDYSSWIRTYALYLEERLNCFHILKYDVETERIRKRDLDTPELFGQLSALQQLLYRVLG
;
A
#
# COMPACT_ATOMS: atom_id res chain seq x y z
N MET A 1 3.79 27.35 -10.25
CA MET A 1 4.36 26.01 -10.46
C MET A 1 3.71 25.10 -9.42
N PHE A 2 3.10 23.98 -9.80
CA PHE A 2 2.60 23.03 -8.80
C PHE A 2 3.82 22.27 -8.25
N ASP A 3 3.97 22.21 -6.93
CA ASP A 3 5.06 21.44 -6.32
C ASP A 3 4.87 19.95 -6.59
N VAL A 4 5.91 19.25 -7.04
CA VAL A 4 5.84 17.85 -7.49
C VAL A 4 5.41 16.93 -6.35
N PHE A 5 5.90 17.18 -5.13
CA PHE A 5 5.48 16.44 -3.94
C PHE A 5 3.97 16.56 -3.66
N GLN A 6 3.34 17.70 -3.96
CA GLN A 6 1.90 17.87 -3.72
C GLN A 6 1.07 16.97 -4.64
N VAL A 7 1.46 16.87 -5.91
CA VAL A 7 0.77 16.01 -6.88
C VAL A 7 0.93 14.55 -6.48
N ALA A 8 2.16 14.11 -6.21
CA ALA A 8 2.44 12.73 -5.79
C ALA A 8 1.66 12.35 -4.52
N LEU A 9 1.67 13.22 -3.51
CA LEU A 9 0.94 13.00 -2.27
C LEU A 9 -0.57 12.87 -2.50
N LYS A 10 -1.17 13.80 -3.26
CA LYS A 10 -2.61 13.76 -3.55
C LYS A 10 -2.99 12.49 -4.33
N THR A 11 -2.15 12.07 -5.27
CA THR A 11 -2.37 10.83 -6.01
C THR A 11 -2.36 9.61 -5.09
N LEU A 12 -1.39 9.50 -4.17
CA LEU A 12 -1.37 8.41 -3.19
C LEU A 12 -2.58 8.42 -2.26
N ILE A 13 -3.05 9.61 -1.83
CA ILE A 13 -4.27 9.73 -1.02
C ILE A 13 -5.50 9.24 -1.80
N VAL A 14 -5.62 9.62 -3.08
CA VAL A 14 -6.72 9.15 -3.95
C VAL A 14 -6.67 7.64 -4.11
N ILE A 15 -5.48 7.07 -4.37
CA ILE A 15 -5.30 5.62 -4.46
C ILE A 15 -5.71 4.95 -3.15
N HIS A 16 -5.24 5.43 -2.00
CA HIS A 16 -5.61 4.87 -0.71
C HIS A 16 -7.13 4.88 -0.49
N ARG A 17 -7.80 5.99 -0.81
CA ARG A 17 -9.26 6.07 -0.73
C ARG A 17 -9.92 5.08 -1.66
N ALA A 18 -9.43 4.94 -2.89
CA ALA A 18 -9.95 3.96 -3.83
C ALA A 18 -9.79 2.52 -3.29
N LEU A 19 -8.64 2.17 -2.72
CA LEU A 19 -8.40 0.86 -2.10
C LEU A 19 -9.34 0.55 -0.93
N ARG A 20 -9.92 1.56 -0.28
CA ARG A 20 -10.81 1.41 0.89
C ARG A 20 -12.28 1.51 0.55
N GLU A 21 -12.64 2.40 -0.38
CA GLU A 21 -14.03 2.81 -0.65
C GLU A 21 -14.60 2.13 -1.92
N VAL A 22 -13.74 1.69 -2.85
CA VAL A 22 -14.17 1.00 -4.08
C VAL A 22 -14.30 -0.50 -3.82
N ASP A 23 -15.07 -1.19 -4.65
CA ASP A 23 -15.23 -2.63 -4.55
C ASP A 23 -13.90 -3.38 -4.84
N PRO A 24 -13.75 -4.63 -4.36
CA PRO A 24 -12.50 -5.37 -4.45
C PRO A 24 -11.95 -5.59 -5.86
N THR A 25 -12.78 -5.48 -6.91
CA THR A 25 -12.30 -5.64 -8.31
C THR A 25 -11.26 -4.60 -8.68
N PHE A 26 -11.31 -3.40 -8.08
CA PHE A 26 -10.29 -2.37 -8.28
C PHE A 26 -8.90 -2.83 -7.81
N GLN A 27 -8.83 -3.51 -6.65
CA GLN A 27 -7.56 -4.03 -6.12
C GLN A 27 -7.01 -5.15 -7.01
N GLU A 28 -7.88 -6.03 -7.52
CA GLU A 28 -7.53 -7.11 -8.44
C GLU A 28 -7.02 -6.58 -9.78
N GLU A 29 -7.73 -5.62 -10.38
CA GLU A 29 -7.30 -4.96 -11.62
C GLU A 29 -5.96 -4.27 -11.41
N LEU A 30 -5.81 -3.50 -10.32
CA LEU A 30 -4.55 -2.81 -10.02
C LEU A 30 -3.38 -3.79 -9.89
N LEU A 31 -3.57 -4.93 -9.21
CA LEU A 31 -2.58 -6.01 -9.11
C LEU A 31 -2.27 -6.67 -10.47
N SER A 32 -3.24 -6.73 -11.39
CA SER A 32 -3.02 -7.28 -12.73
C SER A 32 -2.03 -6.46 -13.56
N TYR A 33 -1.93 -5.15 -13.28
CA TYR A 33 -1.02 -4.24 -13.98
C TYR A 33 0.42 -4.26 -13.44
N GLY A 34 0.66 -4.76 -12.22
CA GLY A 34 1.95 -4.64 -11.55
C GLY A 34 2.36 -5.89 -10.79
N THR A 35 3.40 -6.59 -11.27
CA THR A 35 3.87 -7.82 -10.63
C THR A 35 4.86 -7.60 -9.49
N LYS A 36 5.49 -6.42 -9.35
CA LYS A 36 6.49 -6.15 -8.28
C LYS A 36 6.63 -4.70 -7.77
N THR A 37 6.33 -3.67 -8.58
CA THR A 37 6.49 -2.24 -8.17
C THR A 37 5.40 -1.40 -8.80
N LEU A 38 4.28 -1.23 -8.09
CA LEU A 38 3.10 -0.55 -8.62
C LEU A 38 3.30 0.97 -8.73
N PHE A 39 3.88 1.58 -7.70
CA PHE A 39 4.07 3.03 -7.68
C PHE A 39 5.48 3.44 -8.08
N ASN A 40 6.47 2.55 -7.91
CA ASN A 40 7.90 2.79 -8.23
C ASN A 40 8.42 4.15 -7.70
N LEU A 41 7.98 4.51 -6.48
CA LEU A 41 8.35 5.78 -5.86
C LEU A 41 9.58 5.68 -4.95
N SER A 42 10.28 4.53 -4.90
CA SER A 42 11.43 4.30 -4.00
C SER A 42 12.54 5.37 -4.11
N ASN A 43 12.74 5.94 -5.30
CA ASN A 43 13.71 7.00 -5.58
C ASN A 43 13.06 8.39 -5.73
N PHE A 44 11.78 8.55 -5.38
CA PHE A 44 11.09 9.82 -5.45
C PHE A 44 11.79 10.87 -4.58
N LYS A 45 12.11 12.02 -5.19
CA LYS A 45 12.80 13.13 -4.54
C LYS A 45 12.36 14.44 -5.18
N ASP A 46 11.93 15.37 -4.35
CA ASP A 46 11.63 16.75 -4.71
C ASP A 46 12.62 17.68 -4.00
N ASP A 47 13.52 18.28 -4.78
CA ASP A 47 14.59 19.18 -4.31
C ASP A 47 14.20 20.67 -4.35
N SER A 48 12.91 20.99 -4.54
CA SER A 48 12.42 22.38 -4.65
C SER A 48 12.55 23.19 -3.35
N SER A 49 12.51 22.54 -2.19
CA SER A 49 12.67 23.20 -0.89
C SER A 49 13.08 22.20 0.21
N PRO A 50 13.68 22.65 1.33
CA PRO A 50 13.97 21.77 2.47
C PRO A 50 12.73 21.03 2.99
N LYS A 51 11.56 21.68 2.95
CA LYS A 51 10.28 21.06 3.31
C LYS A 51 9.89 19.91 2.37
N ALA A 52 10.24 20.03 1.08
CA ALA A 52 9.96 19.00 0.08
C ALA A 52 10.80 17.72 0.29
N TRP A 53 11.94 17.80 1.00
CA TRP A 53 12.72 16.62 1.37
C TRP A 53 11.97 15.72 2.36
N ASP A 54 11.37 16.31 3.40
CA ASP A 54 10.55 15.59 4.37
C ASP A 54 9.35 14.93 3.68
N TYR A 55 8.66 15.67 2.80
CA TYR A 55 7.57 15.12 2.00
C TYR A 55 8.04 14.00 1.07
N SER A 56 9.23 14.09 0.48
CA SER A 56 9.79 13.03 -0.35
C SER A 56 10.06 11.75 0.44
N SER A 57 10.53 11.88 1.69
CA SER A 57 10.67 10.74 2.60
C SER A 57 9.30 10.12 2.92
N TRP A 58 8.33 10.95 3.26
CA TRP A 58 6.99 10.48 3.60
C TRP A 58 6.26 9.82 2.42
N ILE A 59 6.36 10.39 1.22
CA ILE A 59 5.79 9.83 -0.02
C ILE A 59 6.37 8.45 -0.32
N ARG A 60 7.68 8.26 -0.14
CA ARG A 60 8.35 6.95 -0.31
C ARG A 60 7.78 5.92 0.67
N THR A 61 7.72 6.25 1.95
CA THR A 61 7.19 5.34 2.97
C THR A 61 5.71 5.03 2.73
N TYR A 62 4.92 6.04 2.36
CA TYR A 62 3.48 5.87 2.14
C TYR A 62 3.18 5.01 0.89
N ALA A 63 3.95 5.18 -0.18
CA ALA A 63 3.85 4.32 -1.35
C ALA A 63 4.16 2.86 -1.02
N LEU A 64 5.23 2.61 -0.25
CA LEU A 64 5.59 1.26 0.20
C LEU A 64 4.48 0.65 1.07
N TYR A 65 3.87 1.43 1.97
CA TYR A 65 2.72 0.96 2.75
C TYR A 65 1.55 0.52 1.84
N LEU A 66 1.21 1.32 0.82
CA LEU A 66 0.12 0.98 -0.10
C LEU A 66 0.43 -0.25 -0.96
N GLU A 67 1.68 -0.44 -1.40
CA GLU A 67 2.11 -1.65 -2.10
C GLU A 67 1.99 -2.90 -1.21
N GLU A 68 2.40 -2.78 0.05
CA GLU A 68 2.38 -3.89 1.02
C GLU A 68 0.94 -4.23 1.43
N ARG A 69 0.05 -3.23 1.47
CA ARG A 69 -1.40 -3.45 1.65
C ARG A 69 -1.97 -4.28 0.49
N LEU A 70 -1.63 -3.95 -0.75
CA LEU A 70 -2.06 -4.70 -1.93
C LEU A 70 -1.49 -6.12 -1.95
N ASN A 71 -0.24 -6.29 -1.53
CA ASN A 71 0.36 -7.61 -1.35
C ASN A 71 -0.37 -8.43 -0.28
N CYS A 72 -0.76 -7.81 0.83
CA CYS A 72 -1.60 -8.47 1.84
C CYS A 72 -2.93 -8.90 1.27
N PHE A 73 -3.63 -8.03 0.53
CA PHE A 73 -4.88 -8.40 -0.15
C PHE A 73 -4.66 -9.59 -1.11
N HIS A 74 -3.57 -9.58 -1.87
CA HIS A 74 -3.21 -10.67 -2.79
C HIS A 74 -3.02 -12.02 -2.08
N ILE A 75 -2.38 -12.03 -0.90
CA ILE A 75 -2.11 -13.25 -0.12
C ILE A 75 -3.35 -13.71 0.65
N LEU A 76 -4.05 -12.79 1.31
CA LEU A 76 -5.18 -13.09 2.19
C LEU A 76 -6.47 -13.38 1.42
N LYS A 77 -6.60 -12.85 0.19
CA LYS A 77 -7.82 -12.89 -0.65
C LYS A 77 -9.03 -12.18 -0.03
N TYR A 78 -8.78 -11.29 0.93
CA TYR A 78 -9.75 -10.38 1.52
C TYR A 78 -9.05 -9.11 2.01
N ASP A 79 -9.79 -8.02 2.18
CA ASP A 79 -9.26 -6.77 2.73
C ASP A 79 -9.29 -6.79 4.26
N VAL A 80 -8.11 -6.57 4.86
CA VAL A 80 -7.84 -6.65 6.31
C VAL A 80 -8.58 -5.57 7.10
N GLU A 81 -8.83 -4.40 6.52
CA GLU A 81 -9.49 -3.29 7.19
C GLU A 81 -11.01 -3.37 7.12
N THR A 82 -11.56 -3.91 6.04
CA THR A 82 -13.02 -4.00 5.84
C THR A 82 -13.59 -5.33 6.32
N GLU A 83 -12.84 -6.43 6.21
CA GLU A 83 -13.31 -7.76 6.61
C GLU A 83 -12.67 -8.20 7.93
N ARG A 84 -13.48 -8.21 9.01
CA ARG A 84 -13.09 -8.84 10.27
C ARG A 84 -12.82 -10.33 10.02
N ILE A 85 -11.62 -10.78 10.38
CA ILE A 85 -11.12 -12.17 10.32
C ILE A 85 -12.25 -13.18 10.60
N ARG A 86 -12.75 -13.86 9.57
CA ARG A 86 -13.80 -14.90 9.67
C ARG A 86 -13.31 -16.31 9.39
N LYS A 87 -12.01 -16.54 9.20
CA LYS A 87 -11.48 -17.88 8.95
C LYS A 87 -10.88 -18.47 10.23
N ARG A 88 -11.66 -19.34 10.88
CA ARG A 88 -11.18 -20.18 12.01
C ARG A 88 -10.58 -21.51 11.54
N ASP A 89 -10.74 -21.85 10.26
CA ASP A 89 -10.29 -23.11 9.66
C ASP A 89 -9.27 -22.86 8.53
N LEU A 90 -8.10 -22.29 8.86
CA LEU A 90 -6.98 -22.18 7.93
C LEU A 90 -6.01 -23.34 8.17
N ASP A 91 -5.46 -23.89 7.10
CA ASP A 91 -4.37 -24.86 7.23
C ASP A 91 -3.08 -24.16 7.70
N THR A 92 -2.22 -24.90 8.38
CA THR A 92 -0.98 -24.40 8.99
C THR A 92 -0.10 -23.58 8.03
N PRO A 93 0.18 -24.00 6.77
CA PRO A 93 0.98 -23.20 5.85
C PRO A 93 0.31 -21.90 5.42
N GLU A 94 -1.02 -21.88 5.25
CA GLU A 94 -1.76 -20.67 4.90
C GLU A 94 -1.70 -19.64 6.02
N LEU A 95 -1.79 -20.11 7.28
CA LEU A 95 -1.66 -19.25 8.46
C LEU A 95 -0.30 -18.56 8.52
N PHE A 96 0.79 -19.29 8.26
CA PHE A 96 2.14 -18.70 8.23
C PHE A 96 2.27 -17.65 7.12
N GLY A 97 1.72 -17.92 5.93
CA GLY A 97 1.69 -16.95 4.83
C GLY A 97 0.95 -15.67 5.19
N GLN A 98 -0.24 -15.79 5.77
CA GLN A 98 -1.04 -14.64 6.19
C GLN A 98 -0.38 -13.86 7.33
N LEU A 99 0.18 -14.54 8.34
CA LEU A 99 0.86 -13.90 9.46
C LEU A 99 2.07 -13.08 8.97
N SER A 100 2.85 -13.64 8.05
CA SER A 100 4.03 -12.97 7.49
C SER A 100 3.64 -11.71 6.72
N ALA A 101 2.59 -11.78 5.91
CA ALA A 101 2.06 -10.63 5.19
C ALA A 101 1.57 -9.53 6.16
N LEU A 102 0.76 -9.91 7.16
CA LEU A 102 0.24 -8.97 8.16
C LEU A 102 1.34 -8.31 8.99
N GLN A 103 2.38 -9.06 9.38
CA GLN A 103 3.54 -8.51 10.09
C GLN A 103 4.27 -7.48 9.25
N GLN A 104 4.46 -7.75 7.96
CA GLN A 104 5.10 -6.82 7.04
C GLN A 104 4.28 -5.54 6.85
N LEU A 105 2.96 -5.66 6.71
CA LEU A 105 2.07 -4.51 6.67
C LEU A 105 2.17 -3.67 7.95
N LEU A 106 2.15 -4.30 9.12
CA LEU A 106 2.28 -3.62 10.40
C LEU A 106 3.61 -2.87 10.51
N TYR A 107 4.71 -3.50 10.12
CA TYR A 107 6.03 -2.86 10.09
C TYR A 107 6.02 -1.59 9.24
N ARG A 108 5.35 -1.63 8.08
CA ARG A 108 5.26 -0.49 7.15
C ARG A 108 4.35 0.63 7.65
N VAL A 109 3.32 0.32 8.43
CA VAL A 109 2.45 1.31 9.08
C VAL A 109 3.20 2.09 10.16
N LEU A 110 4.06 1.41 10.91
CA LEU A 110 4.76 2.00 12.06
C LEU A 110 5.93 2.90 11.67
N GLY A 111 6.46 2.76 10.45
CA GLY A 111 7.57 3.56 9.92
C GLY A 111 8.93 2.97 10.25
#